data_AF-A0A0R1J892-F1
#
_entry.id   AF-A0A0R1J892-F1
#
_cell.length_a   1.000
_cell.length_b   1.000
_cell.length_c   1.000
_cell.angle_alpha   90.00
_cell.angle_beta   90.00
_cell.angle_gamma   90.00
#
_symmetry.space_group_name_H-M   'P 1'
#
loop_
_entity.id
_entity.type
_entity.pdbx_description
1 polymer ?
#
loop_
_entity_poly.entity_id
_entity_poly.type
_entity_poly.pdbx_seq_one_letter_code
_entity_poly.pdbx_strand_id
1 'polypeptide(L)'
;MENKAVNEYIDELKVYLHPLDESEQNDVLEFYREYLIDANLTTTDAIINELGLPKKLARKVLADYSIKMSEDNYQHVDNGRITDNERFKKNLGMIVLILLALMASPIAIPIAILLVVCLALFFGLGIFFILLFLFLLALSVIIGIGAIFMGVSVIFESLATSALYIGSGLVILGLNFFVIPIVIAAIRWVFDLVVIFFRWLGKKLLYGRNTPMKGENK
;
A
#
# COMPACT_ATOMS: atom_id res chain seq x y z
N MET A 1 1.34 50.51 32.92
CA MET A 1 2.20 49.62 33.74
C MET A 1 2.11 48.25 33.09
N GLU A 2 3.19 47.76 32.49
CA GLU A 2 3.22 46.40 31.93
C GLU A 2 2.95 45.40 33.05
N ASN A 3 1.88 44.63 32.90
CA ASN A 3 1.52 43.61 33.86
C ASN A 3 2.40 42.36 33.63
N LYS A 4 3.22 42.02 34.62
CA LYS A 4 4.17 40.90 34.52
C LYS A 4 3.49 39.56 34.20
N ALA A 5 2.31 39.29 34.75
CA ALA A 5 1.58 38.05 34.52
C ALA A 5 1.02 37.96 33.09
N VAL A 6 0.60 39.09 32.50
CA VAL A 6 0.17 39.16 31.10
C VAL A 6 1.34 38.88 30.16
N ASN A 7 2.51 39.49 30.40
CA ASN A 7 3.69 39.24 29.58
C ASN A 7 4.13 37.77 29.63
N GLU A 8 4.17 37.18 30.83
CA GLU A 8 4.56 35.77 31.02
C GLU A 8 3.60 34.80 30.29
N TYR A 9 2.29 35.04 30.35
CA TYR A 9 1.30 34.22 29.64
C TYR A 9 1.43 34.34 28.10
N ILE A 10 1.63 35.56 27.59
CA ILE A 10 1.78 35.82 26.16
C ILE A 10 3.10 35.24 25.62
N ASP A 11 4.19 35.29 26.39
CA ASP A 11 5.46 34.69 26.02
C ASP A 11 5.35 33.15 25.93
N GLU A 12 4.64 32.51 26.87
CA GLU A 12 4.36 31.07 26.78
C GLU A 12 3.46 30.73 25.59
N LEU A 13 2.46 31.55 25.30
CA LEU A 13 1.58 31.37 24.14
C LEU A 13 2.37 31.42 22.82
N LYS A 14 3.32 32.36 22.70
CA LYS A 14 4.21 32.51 21.54
C LYS A 14 4.98 31.24 21.22
N VAL A 15 5.52 30.56 22.24
CA VAL A 15 6.27 29.31 22.07
C VAL A 15 5.42 28.22 21.40
N TYR A 16 4.13 28.15 21.72
CA TYR A 16 3.23 27.14 21.14
C TYR A 16 2.64 27.51 19.78
N LEU A 17 2.80 28.76 19.33
CA LEU A 17 2.36 29.25 18.03
C LEU A 17 3.47 29.24 16.97
N HIS A 18 4.61 28.60 17.21
CA HIS A 18 5.69 28.45 16.22
C HIS A 18 5.27 27.86 14.85
N PRO A 19 4.19 27.05 14.73
CA PRO A 19 3.74 26.61 13.40
C PRO A 19 3.17 27.71 12.48
N LEU A 20 2.90 28.92 12.99
CA LEU A 20 2.46 30.08 12.20
C LEU A 20 3.66 30.94 11.77
N ASP A 21 3.47 31.74 10.71
CA ASP A 21 4.47 32.70 10.26
C ASP A 21 4.63 33.83 11.28
N GLU A 22 5.81 34.49 11.32
CA GLU A 22 6.11 35.52 12.33
C GLU A 22 5.11 36.68 12.34
N SER A 23 4.57 37.05 11.18
CA SER A 23 3.53 38.09 11.07
C SER A 23 2.23 37.65 11.74
N GLU A 24 1.72 36.46 11.39
CA GLU A 24 0.46 35.93 11.92
C GLU A 24 0.55 35.66 13.42
N GLN A 25 1.71 35.19 13.87
CA GLN A 25 1.99 35.00 15.28
C GLN A 25 1.91 36.32 16.04
N ASN A 26 2.49 37.41 15.52
CA ASN A 26 2.43 38.71 16.17
C ASN A 26 1.00 39.25 16.24
N ASP A 27 0.21 39.09 15.18
CA ASP A 27 -1.19 39.53 15.13
C ASP A 27 -2.04 38.83 16.20
N VAL A 28 -1.87 37.51 16.36
CA VAL A 28 -2.56 36.73 17.39
C VAL A 28 -2.15 37.16 18.80
N LEU A 29 -0.85 37.36 19.02
CA LEU A 29 -0.33 37.75 20.34
C LEU A 29 -0.79 39.16 20.72
N GLU A 30 -0.85 40.08 19.77
CA GLU A 30 -1.33 41.45 19.97
C GLU A 30 -2.83 41.47 20.31
N PHE A 31 -3.65 40.70 19.58
CA PHE A 31 -5.08 40.55 19.86
C PHE A 31 -5.35 40.07 21.30
N TYR A 32 -4.67 39.00 21.73
CA TYR A 32 -4.86 38.49 23.09
C TYR A 32 -4.25 39.41 24.15
N ARG A 33 -3.18 40.14 23.84
CA ARG A 33 -2.61 41.14 24.74
C ARG A 33 -3.58 42.30 24.98
N GLU A 34 -4.21 42.81 23.93
CA GLU A 34 -5.23 43.88 24.03
C GLU A 34 -6.45 43.39 24.82
N TYR A 35 -6.95 42.18 24.52
CA TYR A 35 -8.05 41.57 25.26
C TYR A 35 -7.78 41.45 26.77
N LEU A 36 -6.58 41.00 27.16
CA LEU A 36 -6.20 40.84 28.56
C LEU A 36 -6.11 42.19 29.30
N ILE A 37 -5.68 43.24 28.60
CA ILE A 37 -5.60 44.61 29.14
C ILE A 37 -7.01 45.17 29.33
N ASP A 38 -7.88 45.04 28.33
CA ASP A 38 -9.26 45.55 28.36
C ASP A 38 -10.13 44.82 29.39
N ALA A 39 -9.96 43.51 29.52
CA ALA A 39 -10.61 42.70 30.55
C ALA A 39 -10.02 42.93 31.96
N ASN A 40 -8.96 43.74 32.07
CA ASN A 40 -8.23 44.04 33.30
C ASN A 40 -7.77 42.78 34.06
N LEU A 41 -7.38 41.74 33.30
CA LEU A 41 -6.93 40.45 33.81
C LEU A 41 -5.46 40.55 34.24
N THR A 42 -5.26 40.83 35.52
CA THR A 42 -3.94 41.21 36.06
C THR A 42 -3.20 40.11 36.81
N THR A 43 -3.80 38.92 36.94
CA THR A 43 -3.24 37.76 37.64
C THR A 43 -3.28 36.50 36.78
N THR A 44 -2.27 35.65 36.91
CA THR A 44 -2.12 34.42 36.11
C THR A 44 -3.34 33.50 36.24
N ASP A 45 -3.90 33.36 37.44
CA ASP A 45 -5.08 32.53 37.68
C ASP A 45 -6.34 33.07 36.98
N ALA A 46 -6.53 34.39 36.96
CA ALA A 46 -7.64 35.01 36.26
C ALA A 46 -7.51 34.83 34.74
N ILE A 47 -6.29 34.94 34.20
CA ILE A 47 -6.01 34.71 32.78
C ILE A 47 -6.29 33.25 32.39
N ILE A 48 -5.81 32.29 33.19
CA ILE A 48 -6.00 30.86 32.95
C ILE A 48 -7.48 30.46 33.06
N ASN A 49 -8.24 31.08 33.97
CA ASN A 49 -9.66 30.79 34.12
C ASN A 49 -10.47 31.24 32.88
N GLU A 50 -10.13 32.40 32.31
CA GLU A 50 -10.85 32.96 31.16
C GLU A 50 -10.40 32.35 29.83
N LEU A 51 -9.08 32.27 29.59
CA LEU A 51 -8.51 31.85 28.31
C LEU A 51 -8.05 30.37 28.29
N GLY A 52 -7.90 29.75 29.46
CA GLY A 52 -7.30 28.43 29.61
C GLY A 52 -5.78 28.46 29.71
N LEU A 53 -5.16 27.28 29.68
CA LEU A 53 -3.69 27.17 29.63
C LEU A 53 -3.16 27.63 28.25
N PRO A 54 -1.97 28.27 28.18
CA PRO A 54 -1.40 28.78 26.93
C PRO A 54 -1.35 27.71 25.82
N LYS A 55 -0.95 26.49 26.17
CA LYS A 55 -0.91 25.32 25.26
C LYS A 55 -2.28 24.92 24.70
N LYS A 56 -3.34 25.06 25.49
CA LYS A 56 -4.72 24.72 25.07
C LYS A 56 -5.28 25.80 24.16
N LEU A 57 -5.00 27.07 24.47
CA LEU A 57 -5.35 28.19 23.63
C LEU A 57 -4.64 28.11 22.28
N ALA A 58 -3.32 27.89 22.25
CA ALA A 58 -2.54 27.73 21.02
C ALA A 58 -3.11 26.64 20.10
N ARG A 59 -3.49 25.49 20.65
CA ARG A 59 -4.10 24.41 19.85
C ARG A 59 -5.43 24.82 19.25
N LYS A 60 -6.25 25.60 19.97
CA LYS A 60 -7.51 26.13 19.45
C LYS A 60 -7.26 27.11 18.32
N VAL A 61 -6.33 28.06 18.52
CA VAL A 61 -5.96 29.07 17.50
C VAL A 61 -5.41 28.39 16.25
N LEU A 62 -4.48 27.44 16.39
CA LEU A 62 -3.91 26.69 15.26
C LEU A 62 -4.96 25.88 14.50
N ALA A 63 -5.95 25.31 15.21
CA ALA A 63 -7.05 24.61 14.56
C ALA A 63 -7.92 25.59 13.76
N ASP A 64 -8.26 26.73 14.33
CA ASP A 64 -9.05 27.78 13.67
C ASP A 64 -8.31 28.34 12.44
N TYR A 65 -7.02 28.60 12.55
CA TYR A 65 -6.15 28.97 11.43
C TYR A 65 -6.02 27.87 10.38
N SER A 66 -5.97 26.59 10.76
CA SER A 66 -5.93 25.50 9.77
C SER A 66 -7.23 25.37 8.98
N ILE A 67 -8.37 25.66 9.61
CA ILE A 67 -9.67 25.73 8.94
C ILE A 67 -9.67 26.93 8.01
N LYS A 68 -9.23 28.10 8.48
CA LYS A 68 -9.16 29.32 7.66
C LYS A 68 -8.18 29.20 6.50
N MET A 69 -7.05 28.52 6.68
CA MET A 69 -6.07 28.25 5.62
C MET A 69 -6.59 27.20 4.64
N SER A 70 -7.39 26.23 5.10
CA SER A 70 -8.15 25.38 4.17
C SER A 70 -9.14 26.23 3.39
N GLU A 71 -9.86 27.15 4.05
CA GLU A 71 -10.83 28.07 3.46
C GLU A 71 -10.20 29.13 2.53
N ASP A 72 -8.94 29.53 2.75
CA ASP A 72 -8.12 30.41 1.89
C ASP A 72 -7.48 29.67 0.71
N ASN A 73 -7.12 28.40 0.89
CA ASN A 73 -6.83 27.49 -0.21
C ASN A 73 -8.10 27.14 -1.01
N TYR A 74 -9.29 27.28 -0.40
CA TYR A 74 -10.59 27.30 -1.08
C TYR A 74 -11.01 28.71 -1.52
N GLN A 75 -10.40 29.81 -1.07
CA GLN A 75 -10.70 31.18 -1.51
C GLN A 75 -9.77 31.65 -2.64
N HIS A 76 -8.73 30.87 -2.96
CA HIS A 76 -8.23 30.73 -4.33
C HIS A 76 -9.10 29.79 -5.19
N VAL A 77 -10.29 29.42 -4.71
CA VAL A 77 -11.45 29.08 -5.55
C VAL A 77 -12.42 30.24 -5.43
N ASP A 78 -12.21 31.23 -6.30
CA ASP A 78 -13.00 32.44 -6.49
C ASP A 78 -14.51 32.26 -6.16
N ASN A 79 -14.93 32.76 -4.99
CA ASN A 79 -16.27 33.20 -4.60
C ASN A 79 -17.48 32.63 -5.37
N GLY A 80 -17.63 31.31 -5.51
CA GLY A 80 -18.82 30.68 -6.11
C GLY A 80 -19.23 31.20 -7.50
N ARG A 81 -18.38 31.99 -8.14
CA ARG A 81 -18.56 32.62 -9.44
C ARG A 81 -17.36 32.21 -10.27
N ILE A 82 -17.35 30.93 -10.62
CA ILE A 82 -16.58 30.48 -11.76
C ILE A 82 -16.93 31.43 -12.91
N THR A 83 -15.97 32.23 -13.35
CA THR A 83 -16.14 33.13 -14.49
C THR A 83 -16.69 32.30 -15.65
N ASP A 84 -17.58 32.84 -16.48
CA ASP A 84 -18.20 32.04 -17.55
C ASP A 84 -17.14 31.33 -18.41
N ASN A 85 -15.96 31.94 -18.56
CA ASN A 85 -14.80 31.37 -19.24
C ASN A 85 -14.20 30.14 -18.52
N GLU A 86 -14.05 30.16 -17.20
CA GLU A 86 -13.56 28.99 -16.45
C GLU A 86 -14.60 27.87 -16.34
N ARG A 87 -15.89 28.23 -16.28
CA ARG A 87 -17.00 27.28 -16.29
C ARG A 87 -17.08 26.60 -17.65
N PHE A 88 -16.92 27.37 -18.71
CA PHE A 88 -16.86 26.89 -20.08
C PHE A 88 -15.63 26.00 -20.32
N LYS A 89 -14.44 26.39 -19.86
CA LYS A 89 -13.23 25.55 -19.95
C LYS A 89 -13.37 24.23 -19.19
N LYS A 90 -13.94 24.24 -17.98
CA LYS A 90 -14.19 23.00 -17.22
C LYS A 90 -15.23 22.11 -17.90
N ASN A 91 -16.32 22.70 -18.39
CA ASN A 91 -17.36 21.97 -19.12
C ASN A 91 -16.85 21.43 -20.45
N LEU A 92 -16.05 22.19 -21.20
CA LEU A 92 -15.36 21.72 -22.40
C LEU A 92 -14.37 20.60 -22.09
N GLY A 93 -13.60 20.71 -21.00
CA GLY A 93 -12.71 19.65 -20.55
C GLY A 93 -13.47 18.36 -20.23
N MET A 94 -14.63 18.49 -19.58
CA MET A 94 -15.51 17.35 -19.27
C MET A 94 -16.16 16.76 -20.52
N ILE A 95 -16.61 17.59 -21.47
CA ILE A 95 -17.15 17.16 -22.77
C ILE A 95 -16.08 16.47 -23.60
N VAL A 96 -14.85 17.00 -23.63
CA VAL A 96 -13.70 16.37 -24.30
C VAL A 96 -13.38 15.02 -23.65
N LEU A 97 -13.41 14.92 -22.31
CA LEU A 97 -13.24 13.66 -21.59
C LEU A 97 -14.32 12.64 -21.94
N ILE A 98 -15.59 13.06 -22.02
CA ILE A 98 -16.71 12.21 -22.39
C ILE A 98 -16.59 11.77 -23.86
N LEU A 99 -16.23 12.68 -24.77
CA LEU A 99 -16.02 12.38 -26.19
C LEU A 99 -14.83 11.41 -26.38
N LEU A 100 -13.75 11.61 -25.62
CA LEU A 100 -12.58 10.74 -25.62
C LEU A 100 -12.93 9.36 -25.05
N ALA A 101 -13.73 9.29 -23.99
CA ALA A 101 -14.24 8.04 -23.44
C ALA A 101 -15.19 7.32 -24.41
N LEU A 102 -16.04 8.04 -25.14
CA LEU A 102 -16.96 7.47 -26.13
C LEU A 102 -16.19 6.92 -27.35
N MET A 103 -15.13 7.61 -27.77
CA MET A 103 -14.26 7.18 -28.87
C MET A 103 -13.31 6.05 -28.46
N ALA A 104 -12.90 6.02 -27.18
CA ALA A 104 -12.14 4.92 -26.60
C ALA A 104 -13.02 3.69 -26.29
N SER A 105 -14.32 3.87 -26.01
CA SER A 105 -15.27 2.79 -25.66
C SER A 105 -15.27 1.59 -26.62
N PRO A 106 -15.33 1.75 -27.95
CA PRO A 106 -15.29 0.61 -28.88
C PRO A 106 -13.93 -0.11 -28.89
N ILE A 107 -12.85 0.55 -28.46
CA ILE A 107 -11.48 0.00 -28.42
C ILE A 107 -11.15 -0.56 -27.02
N ALA A 108 -11.74 -0.01 -25.97
CA ALA A 108 -11.49 -0.41 -24.59
C ALA A 108 -11.98 -1.83 -24.30
N ILE A 109 -13.17 -2.20 -24.83
CA ILE A 109 -13.73 -3.56 -24.67
C ILE A 109 -12.82 -4.62 -25.31
N PRO A 110 -12.40 -4.53 -26.60
CA PRO A 110 -11.52 -5.53 -27.18
C PRO A 110 -10.14 -5.57 -26.53
N ILE A 111 -9.59 -4.43 -26.08
CA ILE A 111 -8.33 -4.42 -25.32
C ILE A 111 -8.48 -5.12 -23.97
N ALA A 112 -9.57 -4.89 -23.25
CA ALA A 112 -9.83 -5.55 -21.98
C ALA A 112 -9.94 -7.07 -22.15
N ILE A 113 -10.66 -7.52 -23.18
CA ILE A 113 -10.74 -8.95 -23.52
C ILE A 113 -9.36 -9.51 -23.87
N LEU A 114 -8.58 -8.79 -24.69
CA LEU A 114 -7.23 -9.20 -25.07
C LEU A 114 -6.32 -9.36 -23.83
N LEU A 115 -6.38 -8.43 -22.88
CA LEU A 115 -5.62 -8.50 -21.64
C LEU A 115 -6.04 -9.71 -20.79
N VAL A 116 -7.34 -9.95 -20.65
CA VAL A 116 -7.86 -11.12 -19.89
C VAL A 116 -7.41 -12.43 -20.55
N VAL A 117 -7.52 -12.52 -21.87
CA VAL A 117 -7.08 -13.71 -22.62
C VAL A 117 -5.57 -13.89 -22.51
N CYS A 118 -4.79 -12.82 -22.65
CA CYS A 118 -3.32 -12.88 -22.52
C CYS A 118 -2.92 -13.35 -21.12
N LEU A 119 -3.58 -12.84 -20.08
CA LEU A 119 -3.33 -13.24 -18.70
C LEU A 119 -3.72 -14.71 -18.47
N ALA A 120 -4.89 -15.12 -18.95
CA ALA A 120 -5.35 -16.50 -18.87
C ALA A 120 -4.40 -17.46 -19.61
N LEU A 121 -3.92 -17.07 -20.79
CA LEU A 121 -2.92 -17.84 -21.53
C LEU A 121 -1.60 -17.93 -20.78
N PHE A 122 -1.12 -16.83 -20.19
CA PHE A 122 0.13 -16.84 -19.43
C PHE A 122 0.08 -17.82 -18.25
N PHE A 123 -0.99 -17.76 -17.45
CA PHE A 123 -1.18 -18.70 -16.35
C PHE A 123 -1.43 -20.13 -16.84
N GLY A 124 -2.23 -20.29 -17.90
CA GLY A 124 -2.54 -21.57 -18.51
C GLY A 124 -1.28 -22.27 -19.04
N LEU A 125 -0.41 -21.54 -19.75
CA LEU A 125 0.88 -22.05 -20.23
C LEU A 125 1.78 -22.43 -19.05
N GLY A 126 1.85 -21.60 -18.01
CA GLY A 126 2.64 -21.90 -16.81
C GLY A 126 2.22 -23.22 -16.17
N ILE A 127 0.91 -23.42 -15.96
CA ILE A 127 0.35 -24.66 -15.43
C ILE A 127 0.63 -25.85 -16.37
N PHE A 128 0.46 -25.64 -17.67
CA PHE A 128 0.73 -26.67 -18.68
C PHE A 128 2.19 -27.13 -18.66
N PHE A 129 3.16 -26.21 -18.60
CA PHE A 129 4.58 -26.56 -18.51
C PHE A 129 4.93 -27.31 -17.22
N ILE A 130 4.33 -26.92 -16.09
CA ILE A 130 4.51 -27.62 -14.81
C ILE A 130 3.99 -29.06 -14.91
N LEU A 131 2.79 -29.24 -15.47
CA LEU A 131 2.19 -30.56 -15.63
C LEU A 131 3.00 -31.42 -16.62
N LEU A 132 3.45 -30.84 -17.74
CA LEU A 132 4.31 -31.49 -18.72
C LEU A 132 5.62 -31.95 -18.08
N PHE A 133 6.24 -31.09 -17.26
CA PHE A 133 7.47 -31.42 -16.54
C PHE A 133 7.27 -32.60 -15.58
N LEU A 134 6.19 -32.59 -14.79
CA LEU A 134 5.85 -33.71 -13.90
C LEU A 134 5.59 -35.01 -14.68
N PHE A 135 4.91 -34.92 -15.82
CA PHE A 135 4.65 -36.05 -16.68
C PHE A 135 5.95 -36.64 -17.27
N LEU A 136 6.85 -35.79 -17.78
CA LEU A 136 8.17 -36.21 -18.27
C LEU A 136 9.02 -36.84 -17.16
N LEU A 137 8.96 -36.30 -15.95
CA LEU A 137 9.63 -36.87 -14.79
C LEU A 137 9.12 -38.28 -14.48
N ALA A 138 7.80 -38.48 -14.49
CA ALA A 138 7.20 -39.80 -14.30
C ALA A 138 7.58 -40.80 -15.42
N LEU A 139 7.55 -40.36 -16.69
CA LEU A 139 7.99 -41.17 -17.82
C LEU A 139 9.47 -41.54 -17.72
N SER A 140 10.32 -40.62 -17.27
CA SER A 140 11.75 -40.85 -17.09
C SER A 140 12.02 -42.04 -16.15
N VAL A 141 11.24 -42.18 -15.07
CA VAL A 141 11.33 -43.32 -14.16
C VAL A 141 11.01 -44.64 -14.85
N ILE A 142 9.94 -44.67 -15.66
CA ILE A 142 9.52 -45.86 -16.41
C ILE A 142 10.61 -46.28 -17.41
N ILE A 143 11.18 -45.31 -18.12
CA ILE A 143 12.29 -45.54 -19.07
C ILE A 143 13.53 -46.06 -18.33
N GLY A 144 13.87 -45.48 -17.16
CA GLY A 144 15.01 -45.92 -16.36
C GLY A 144 14.88 -47.37 -15.89
N ILE A 145 13.69 -47.76 -15.41
CA ILE A 145 13.41 -49.15 -15.01
C ILE A 145 13.43 -50.08 -16.24
N GLY A 146 12.83 -49.67 -17.35
CA GLY A 146 12.82 -50.43 -18.60
C GLY A 146 14.23 -50.67 -19.16
N ALA A 147 15.11 -49.67 -19.06
CA ALA A 147 16.51 -49.79 -19.48
C ALA A 147 17.25 -50.83 -18.65
N ILE A 148 17.03 -50.89 -17.33
CA ILE A 148 17.63 -51.93 -16.47
C ILE A 148 17.13 -53.32 -16.89
N PHE A 149 15.82 -53.47 -17.14
CA PHE A 149 15.25 -54.75 -17.55
C PHE A 149 15.81 -55.24 -18.89
N MET A 150 15.90 -54.34 -19.88
CA MET A 150 16.52 -54.64 -21.18
C MET A 150 18.00 -54.98 -21.03
N GLY A 151 18.72 -54.28 -20.16
CA GLY A 151 20.13 -54.55 -19.90
C GLY A 151 20.37 -55.93 -19.29
N VAL A 152 19.50 -56.40 -18.41
CA VAL A 152 19.57 -57.75 -17.84
C VAL A 152 19.30 -58.83 -18.89
N SER A 153 18.36 -58.59 -19.82
CA SER A 153 18.02 -59.56 -20.87
C SER A 153 19.17 -59.82 -21.86
N VAL A 154 20.03 -58.84 -22.10
CA VAL A 154 21.10 -58.89 -23.13
C VAL A 154 22.47 -59.29 -22.53
N ILE A 155 22.52 -59.67 -21.24
CA ILE A 155 23.77 -59.95 -20.52
C ILE A 155 24.59 -61.08 -21.14
N PHE A 156 23.91 -62.06 -21.75
CA PHE A 156 24.54 -63.22 -22.39
C PHE A 156 24.97 -62.97 -23.83
N GLU A 157 24.51 -61.87 -24.45
CA GLU A 157 24.88 -61.50 -25.82
C GLU A 157 26.08 -60.56 -25.83
N SER A 158 26.06 -59.51 -25.00
CA SER A 158 27.13 -58.52 -24.94
C SER A 158 27.16 -57.86 -23.57
N LEU A 159 28.23 -58.15 -22.83
CA LEU A 159 28.47 -57.59 -21.49
C LEU A 159 28.60 -56.06 -21.50
N ALA A 160 29.17 -55.50 -22.58
CA ALA A 160 29.33 -54.06 -22.74
C ALA A 160 27.96 -53.36 -22.93
N THR A 161 27.09 -53.96 -23.75
CA THR A 161 25.75 -53.41 -24.02
C THR A 161 24.87 -53.47 -22.78
N SER A 162 24.91 -54.59 -22.02
CA SER A 162 24.20 -54.72 -20.75
C SER A 162 24.67 -53.70 -19.71
N ALA A 163 25.98 -53.46 -19.59
CA ALA A 163 26.53 -52.50 -18.65
C ALA A 163 26.07 -51.06 -18.97
N LEU A 164 25.96 -50.69 -20.24
CA LEU A 164 25.46 -49.38 -20.66
C LEU A 164 23.96 -49.19 -20.37
N TYR A 165 23.13 -50.21 -20.64
CA TYR A 165 21.68 -50.13 -20.37
C TYR A 165 21.38 -50.08 -18.87
N ILE A 166 22.05 -50.93 -18.07
CA ILE A 166 21.90 -50.92 -16.61
C ILE A 166 22.45 -49.61 -16.03
N GLY A 167 23.63 -49.17 -16.47
CA GLY A 167 24.25 -47.93 -16.02
C GLY A 167 23.41 -46.70 -16.35
N SER A 168 22.90 -46.58 -17.58
CA SER A 168 22.03 -45.47 -17.97
C SER A 168 20.71 -45.46 -17.20
N GLY A 169 20.09 -46.63 -16.99
CA GLY A 169 18.90 -46.74 -16.14
C GLY A 169 19.16 -46.30 -14.70
N LEU A 170 20.31 -46.68 -14.12
CA LEU A 170 20.72 -46.26 -12.77
C LEU A 170 20.97 -44.75 -12.67
N VAL A 171 21.62 -44.15 -13.68
CA VAL A 171 21.86 -42.70 -13.74
C VAL A 171 20.55 -41.93 -13.83
N ILE A 172 19.61 -42.40 -14.66
CA ILE A 172 18.28 -41.79 -14.79
C ILE A 172 17.54 -41.85 -13.45
N LEU A 173 17.48 -43.01 -12.80
CA LEU A 173 16.81 -43.16 -11.51
C LEU A 173 17.50 -42.36 -10.40
N GLY A 174 18.83 -42.34 -10.39
CA GLY A 174 19.62 -41.53 -9.47
C GLY A 174 19.33 -40.04 -9.61
N LEU A 175 19.24 -39.53 -10.85
CA LEU A 175 18.90 -38.13 -11.09
C LEU A 175 17.47 -37.81 -10.63
N ASN A 176 16.51 -38.69 -10.91
CA ASN A 176 15.13 -38.54 -10.45
C ASN A 176 15.05 -38.45 -8.90
N PHE A 177 15.85 -39.24 -8.19
CA PHE A 177 15.91 -39.21 -6.73
C PHE A 177 16.33 -37.84 -6.17
N PHE A 178 17.22 -37.10 -6.84
CA PHE A 178 17.58 -35.73 -6.45
C PHE A 178 16.54 -34.70 -6.87
N VAL A 179 15.94 -34.85 -8.05
CA VAL A 179 14.98 -33.88 -8.59
C VAL A 179 13.67 -33.86 -7.81
N ILE A 180 13.15 -35.03 -7.40
CA ILE A 180 11.88 -35.16 -6.67
C ILE A 180 11.83 -34.30 -5.38
N PRO A 181 12.79 -34.38 -4.43
CA PRO A 181 12.75 -33.57 -3.22
C PRO A 181 12.91 -32.08 -3.51
N ILE A 182 13.67 -31.71 -4.55
CA ILE A 182 13.81 -30.31 -5.00
C ILE A 182 12.46 -29.78 -5.49
N VAL A 183 11.74 -30.56 -6.30
CA VAL A 183 10.41 -30.19 -6.81
C VAL A 183 9.41 -30.03 -5.67
N ILE A 184 9.38 -30.96 -4.71
CA ILE A 184 8.50 -30.88 -3.54
C ILE A 184 8.84 -29.65 -2.68
N ALA A 185 10.13 -29.39 -2.46
CA ALA A 185 10.59 -28.21 -1.72
C ALA A 185 10.20 -26.92 -2.44
N ALA A 186 10.33 -26.85 -3.77
CA ALA A 186 9.93 -25.71 -4.58
C ALA A 186 8.42 -25.46 -4.50
N ILE A 187 7.58 -26.50 -4.62
CA ILE A 187 6.12 -26.38 -4.50
C ILE A 187 5.74 -25.87 -3.11
N ARG A 188 6.34 -26.43 -2.06
CA ARG A 188 6.09 -26.01 -0.68
C ARG A 188 6.50 -24.56 -0.44
N TRP A 189 7.66 -24.15 -0.95
CA TRP A 189 8.14 -22.77 -0.88
C TRP A 189 7.18 -21.79 -1.58
N VAL A 190 6.67 -22.14 -2.76
CA VAL A 190 5.66 -21.33 -3.46
C VAL A 190 4.37 -21.22 -2.65
N PHE A 191 3.89 -22.31 -2.06
CA PHE A 191 2.70 -22.28 -1.21
C PHE A 191 2.88 -21.40 0.02
N ASP A 192 4.03 -21.50 0.69
CA ASP A 192 4.37 -20.66 1.84
C ASP A 192 4.42 -19.17 1.44
N LEU A 193 4.98 -18.85 0.27
CA LEU A 193 5.02 -17.49 -0.27
C LEU A 193 3.61 -16.95 -0.50
N VAL A 194 2.72 -17.75 -1.10
CA VAL A 194 1.31 -17.40 -1.29
C VAL A 194 0.62 -17.14 0.05
N VAL A 195 0.78 -18.03 1.03
CA VAL A 195 0.17 -17.86 2.37
C VAL A 195 0.70 -16.60 3.07
N ILE A 196 2.01 -16.34 3.00
CA ILE A 196 2.63 -15.14 3.56
C ILE A 196 2.06 -13.89 2.87
N PHE A 197 1.93 -13.91 1.54
CA PHE A 197 1.36 -12.82 0.78
C PHE A 197 -0.09 -12.55 1.18
N PHE A 198 -0.94 -13.58 1.28
CA PHE A 198 -2.32 -13.42 1.74
C PHE A 198 -2.41 -12.92 3.18
N ARG A 199 -1.54 -13.39 4.10
CA ARG A 199 -1.46 -12.86 5.47
C ARG A 199 -1.02 -11.40 5.49
N TRP A 200 -0.08 -11.00 4.64
CA TRP A 200 0.36 -9.62 4.50
C TRP A 200 -0.72 -8.73 3.90
N LEU A 201 -1.40 -9.18 2.85
CA LEU A 201 -2.50 -8.47 2.20
C LEU A 201 -3.69 -8.31 3.15
N GLY A 202 -4.04 -9.39 3.87
CA GLY A 202 -5.08 -9.37 4.90
C GLY A 202 -4.75 -8.40 6.03
N LYS A 203 -3.50 -8.39 6.52
CA LYS A 203 -3.07 -7.36 7.49
C LYS A 203 -3.16 -5.96 6.90
N LYS A 204 -2.74 -5.73 5.66
CA LYS A 204 -2.73 -4.39 5.05
C LYS A 204 -4.12 -3.87 4.70
N LEU A 205 -5.06 -4.75 4.36
CA LEU A 205 -6.43 -4.40 3.98
C LEU A 205 -7.42 -4.44 5.16
N LEU A 206 -7.21 -5.30 6.17
CA LEU A 206 -8.14 -5.45 7.31
C LEU A 206 -7.68 -4.71 8.58
N TYR A 207 -6.40 -4.32 8.71
CA TYR A 207 -5.90 -3.51 9.83
C TYR A 207 -6.19 -2.00 9.65
N GLY A 208 -7.31 -1.68 9.01
CA GLY A 208 -7.90 -0.33 8.99
C GLY A 208 -9.02 -0.15 10.01
N ARG A 209 -9.40 -1.19 10.75
CA ARG A 209 -10.47 -1.11 11.75
C ARG A 209 -9.96 -1.62 13.10
N ASN A 210 -9.39 -0.71 13.87
CA ASN A 210 -9.16 -0.88 15.31
C ASN A 210 -10.49 -1.29 15.95
N THR A 211 -10.66 -2.57 16.24
CA THR A 211 -11.66 -3.02 17.20
C THR A 211 -11.16 -2.65 18.60
N PRO A 212 -11.84 -1.75 19.33
CA PRO A 212 -11.53 -1.57 20.75
C PRO A 212 -11.82 -2.91 21.45
N MET A 213 -10.79 -3.43 22.12
CA MET A 213 -10.94 -4.55 23.05
C MET A 213 -11.97 -4.13 24.11
N LYS A 214 -13.14 -4.77 24.07
CA LYS A 214 -14.21 -4.57 25.04
C LYS A 214 -13.72 -5.07 26.40
N GLY A 215 -13.41 -4.09 27.24
CA GLY A 215 -13.38 -4.09 28.70
C GLY A 215 -13.25 -5.44 29.40
N GLU A 216 -12.12 -5.57 30.10
CA GLU A 216 -12.13 -6.14 31.45
C GLU A 216 -13.35 -5.63 32.20
N ASN A 217 -14.19 -6.54 32.68
CA ASN A 217 -15.10 -6.25 33.76
C ASN A 217 -15.42 -7.53 34.53
N LYS A 218 -14.82 -7.56 35.73
CA LYS A 218 -15.19 -8.26 36.97
C LYS A 218 -14.98 -9.77 37.03
#